data_AF-A0A6V8ECA6-F1
#
_entry.id   AF-A0A6V8ECA6-F1
#
_cell.length_a   1.000
_cell.length_b   1.000
_cell.length_c   1.000
_cell.angle_alpha   90.00
_cell.angle_beta   90.00
_cell.angle_gamma   90.00
#
_symmetry.space_group_name_H-M   'P 1'
#
loop_
_entity.id
_entity.type
_entity.pdbx_description
1 polymer ?
#
loop_
_entity_poly.entity_id
_entity_poly.type
_entity_poly.pdbx_seq_one_letter_code
_entity_poly.pdbx_strand_id
1 'polypeptide(L)'
;MDVKQVMSFIKIEHTLFSLPFILIGYFIAVDQFYSSGEMPIIDLVLVLVAAVGARGLAMTLNRIIDRKIDAVNPRTAKRHLATGAMSLVTAWSLATVFFGML
;
A
#
# COMPACT_ATOMS: atom_id res chain seq x y z
N MET A 1 12.44 -20.65 16.71
CA MET A 1 11.58 -20.33 15.56
C MET A 1 12.19 -19.11 14.90
N ASP A 2 12.74 -19.31 13.71
CA ASP A 2 13.79 -18.47 13.14
C ASP A 2 13.20 -17.17 12.57
N VAL A 3 13.69 -16.02 13.04
CA VAL A 3 13.25 -14.67 12.60
C VAL A 3 13.40 -14.51 11.08
N LYS A 4 14.33 -15.26 10.48
CA LYS A 4 14.51 -15.36 9.02
C LYS A 4 13.28 -15.92 8.28
N GLN A 5 12.52 -16.82 8.89
CA GLN A 5 11.33 -17.41 8.28
C GLN A 5 10.15 -16.43 8.27
N VAL A 6 10.07 -15.55 9.28
CA VAL A 6 9.04 -14.49 9.35
C VAL A 6 9.31 -13.41 8.29
N MET A 7 10.58 -13.04 8.07
CA MET A 7 10.95 -12.07 7.03
C MET A 7 10.83 -12.60 5.60
N SER A 8 10.93 -13.92 5.41
CA SER A 8 10.71 -14.58 4.11
C SER A 8 9.23 -14.66 3.71
N PHE A 9 8.30 -14.52 4.65
CA PHE A 9 6.86 -14.71 4.40
C PHE A 9 6.11 -13.41 4.10
N ILE A 10 6.69 -12.27 4.51
CA ILE A 10 6.23 -10.98 4.03
C ILE A 10 6.70 -10.89 2.59
N LYS A 11 5.76 -10.90 1.64
CA LYS A 11 5.99 -10.57 0.22
C LYS A 11 6.59 -9.17 0.11
N ILE A 12 7.89 -9.06 0.40
CA ILE A 12 8.70 -7.87 0.19
C ILE A 12 8.66 -7.54 -1.30
N GLU A 13 8.58 -8.52 -2.20
CA GLU A 13 8.73 -8.35 -3.65
C GLU A 13 7.81 -7.29 -4.32
N HIS A 14 6.59 -7.02 -3.81
CA HIS A 14 5.70 -6.01 -4.41
C HIS A 14 5.74 -4.62 -3.73
N THR A 15 6.16 -4.55 -2.48
CA THR A 15 6.47 -3.30 -1.76
C THR A 15 7.92 -2.85 -2.02
N LEU A 16 8.82 -3.78 -2.34
CA LEU A 16 10.23 -3.54 -2.68
C LEU A 16 10.37 -2.69 -3.94
N PHE A 17 9.43 -2.77 -4.88
CA PHE A 17 9.49 -1.92 -6.07
C PHE A 17 9.26 -0.44 -5.76
N SER A 18 8.43 -0.12 -4.77
CA SER A 18 8.17 1.26 -4.35
C SER A 18 9.16 1.77 -3.30
N LEU A 19 9.77 0.88 -2.52
CA LEU A 19 10.72 1.20 -1.45
C LEU A 19 11.88 2.11 -1.88
N PRO A 20 12.57 1.87 -3.02
CA PRO A 20 13.63 2.75 -3.49
C PRO A 20 13.15 4.19 -3.70
N PHE A 21 11.97 4.38 -4.31
CA PHE A 21 11.42 5.71 -4.56
C PHE A 21 11.03 6.42 -3.25
N ILE A 22 10.45 5.66 -2.31
CA ILE A 22 10.09 6.16 -0.98
C ILE A 22 11.35 6.57 -0.20
N LEU A 23 12.39 5.75 -0.22
CA LEU A 23 13.66 6.02 0.45
C LEU A 23 14.39 7.22 -0.17
N ILE A 24 14.42 7.33 -1.51
CA ILE A 24 14.99 8.50 -2.18
C ILE A 24 14.27 9.78 -1.72
N GLY A 25 12.93 9.78 -1.70
CA GLY A 25 12.15 10.92 -1.21
C GLY A 25 12.44 11.25 0.26
N TYR A 26 12.54 10.22 1.11
CA TYR A 26 12.90 10.39 2.52
C TYR A 26 14.30 10.98 2.68
N PHE A 27 15.31 10.47 1.98
CA PHE A 27 16.68 11.01 2.09
C PHE A 27 16.78 12.45 1.56
N ILE A 28 16.06 12.79 0.49
CA ILE A 28 15.96 14.18 0.01
C ILE A 28 15.34 15.08 1.09
N ALA A 29 14.27 14.62 1.76
CA ALA A 29 13.64 15.38 2.83
C ALA A 29 14.55 15.52 4.06
N VAL A 30 15.28 14.47 4.44
CA VAL A 30 16.25 14.52 5.54
C VAL A 30 17.36 15.52 5.24
N ASP A 31 17.92 15.51 4.04
CA ASP A 31 18.97 16.45 3.62
C ASP A 31 18.49 17.91 3.62
N GLN A 32 17.21 18.15 3.32
CA GLN A 32 16.64 19.50 3.27
C GLN A 32 16.18 20.06 4.62
N PHE A 33 15.62 19.22 5.49
CA PHE A 33 14.92 19.67 6.70
C PHE A 33 15.64 19.34 8.01
N TYR A 34 16.65 18.47 7.99
CA TYR A 34 17.37 18.03 9.19
C TYR A 34 18.85 18.42 9.15
N SER A 35 19.46 18.52 10.34
CA SER A 35 20.89 18.83 10.44
C SER A 35 21.76 17.62 10.08
N SER A 36 22.97 17.86 9.58
CA SER A 36 23.89 16.81 9.13
C SER A 36 24.12 15.73 10.21
N GLY A 37 23.61 14.52 9.97
CA GLY A 37 23.76 13.37 10.87
C GLY A 37 22.50 12.97 11.63
N GLU A 38 21.42 13.75 11.57
CA GLU A 38 20.13 13.37 12.13
C GLU A 38 19.36 12.44 11.19
N MET A 39 18.85 11.33 11.72
CA MET A 39 18.00 10.40 10.99
C MET A 39 16.68 10.22 11.75
N PRO A 40 15.59 10.89 11.34
CA PRO A 40 14.29 10.80 12.01
C PRO A 40 13.62 9.45 11.71
N ILE A 41 13.94 8.43 12.51
CA ILE A 41 13.41 7.06 12.36
C ILE A 41 11.86 7.05 12.45
N ILE A 42 11.28 7.95 13.24
CA ILE A 42 9.82 8.08 13.37
C ILE A 42 9.19 8.49 12.04
N ASP A 43 9.76 9.49 11.37
CA ASP A 43 9.30 9.94 10.05
C ASP A 43 9.43 8.84 9.01
N LEU A 44 10.53 8.08 9.05
CA LEU A 44 10.70 6.93 8.17
C LEU A 44 9.57 5.90 8.35
N VAL A 45 9.23 5.58 9.61
CA VAL A 45 8.12 4.65 9.91
C VAL A 45 6.78 5.22 9.45
N LEU A 46 6.51 6.51 9.70
CA LEU A 46 5.29 7.18 9.25
C LEU A 46 5.16 7.19 7.73
N VAL A 47 6.24 7.49 7.01
CA VAL A 47 6.31 7.48 5.55
C VAL A 47 6.03 6.06 5.01
N LEU A 48 6.58 5.02 5.65
CA LEU A 48 6.32 3.63 5.25
C LEU A 48 4.85 3.23 5.50
N VAL A 49 4.29 3.62 6.65
CA VAL A 49 2.87 3.39 6.98
C VAL A 49 1.96 4.10 5.98
N ALA A 50 2.23 5.37 5.70
CA ALA A 50 1.50 6.17 4.71
C ALA A 50 1.61 5.57 3.30
N ALA A 51 2.80 5.10 2.90
CA ALA A 51 2.98 4.48 1.58
C ALA A 51 2.18 3.18 1.43
N VAL A 52 2.11 2.35 2.48
CA VAL A 52 1.28 1.14 2.49
C VAL A 52 -0.20 1.51 2.46
N GLY A 53 -0.62 2.51 3.24
CA GLY A 53 -1.97 3.06 3.24
C GLY A 53 -2.39 3.55 1.86
N ALA A 54 -1.60 4.43 1.24
CA ALA A 54 -1.85 4.96 -0.10
C ALA A 54 -1.97 3.85 -1.17
N ARG A 55 -1.06 2.87 -1.18
CA ARG A 55 -1.11 1.73 -2.12
C ARG A 55 -2.36 0.88 -1.91
N GLY A 56 -2.68 0.57 -0.65
CA GLY A 56 -3.87 -0.20 -0.28
C GLY A 56 -5.15 0.52 -0.70
N LEU A 57 -5.26 1.79 -0.31
CA LEU A 57 -6.39 2.67 -0.65
C LEU A 57 -6.59 2.78 -2.16
N ALA A 58 -5.52 3.07 -2.92
CA ALA A 58 -5.59 3.18 -4.37
C ALA A 58 -6.06 1.87 -5.02
N MET A 59 -5.52 0.72 -4.60
CA MET A 59 -5.97 -0.57 -5.12
C MET A 59 -7.43 -0.88 -4.78
N THR A 60 -7.85 -0.57 -3.56
CA THR A 60 -9.24 -0.80 -3.13
C THR A 60 -10.20 0.11 -3.87
N LEU A 61 -9.90 1.41 -3.97
CA LEU A 61 -10.72 2.38 -4.69
C LEU A 61 -10.81 2.06 -6.18
N ASN A 62 -9.68 1.78 -6.84
CA ASN A 62 -9.68 1.37 -8.26
C ASN A 62 -10.63 0.19 -8.47
N ARG A 63 -10.65 -0.77 -7.55
CA ARG A 63 -11.47 -1.98 -7.67
C ARG A 63 -12.94 -1.79 -7.29
N ILE A 64 -13.27 -0.76 -6.51
CA ILE A 64 -14.64 -0.32 -6.23
C ILE A 64 -15.21 0.43 -7.46
N ILE A 65 -14.44 1.39 -7.99
CA ILE A 65 -14.85 2.24 -9.11
C ILE A 65 -14.95 1.41 -10.40
N ASP A 66 -13.93 0.59 -10.68
CA ASP A 66 -13.87 -0.21 -11.90
C ASP A 66 -14.75 -1.46 -11.84
N ARG A 67 -15.50 -1.71 -10.76
CA ARG A 67 -16.31 -2.93 -10.58
C ARG A 67 -17.20 -3.25 -11.79
N LYS A 68 -17.87 -2.23 -12.35
CA LYS A 68 -18.77 -2.39 -13.50
C LYS A 68 -17.99 -2.65 -14.80
N ILE A 69 -16.81 -2.06 -14.93
CA ILE A 69 -15.93 -2.20 -16.11
C ILE A 69 -15.25 -3.58 -16.07
N ASP A 70 -14.76 -3.98 -14.90
CA ASP A 70 -14.15 -5.28 -14.65
C ASP A 70 -15.13 -6.44 -14.87
N ALA A 71 -16.44 -6.24 -14.65
CA ALA A 71 -17.46 -7.26 -14.90
C ALA A 71 -17.70 -7.52 -16.40
N VAL A 72 -17.44 -6.53 -17.27
CA VAL A 72 -17.67 -6.63 -18.72
C VAL A 72 -16.40 -7.10 -19.45
N ASN A 73 -15.23 -6.94 -18.84
CA ASN A 73 -13.96 -7.31 -19.48
C ASN A 73 -13.63 -8.80 -19.25
N PRO A 74 -13.57 -9.64 -20.30
CA PRO A 74 -13.27 -11.07 -20.17
C PRO A 74 -11.93 -11.39 -19.48
N ARG A 75 -10.99 -10.44 -19.45
CA ARG A 75 -9.71 -10.59 -18.74
C ARG A 75 -9.81 -10.36 -17.23
N THR A 76 -10.72 -9.50 -16.76
CA THR A 76 -10.84 -9.11 -15.34
C THR A 76 -12.16 -9.54 -14.69
N ALA A 77 -13.06 -10.16 -15.45
CA ALA A 77 -14.35 -10.69 -15.00
C ALA A 77 -14.24 -11.70 -13.84
N LYS A 78 -13.10 -12.38 -13.66
CA LYS A 78 -12.87 -13.33 -12.55
C LYS A 78 -12.46 -12.67 -11.23
N ARG A 79 -12.32 -11.34 -11.16
CA ARG A 79 -11.91 -10.66 -9.92
C ARG A 79 -13.00 -10.73 -8.86
N HIS A 80 -12.62 -10.98 -7.61
CA HIS A 80 -13.53 -11.14 -6.45
C HIS A 80 -14.58 -10.01 -6.27
N LEU A 81 -14.26 -8.78 -6.66
CA LEU A 81 -15.18 -7.63 -6.60
C LEU A 81 -16.15 -7.58 -7.81
N ALA A 82 -15.73 -8.09 -8.97
CA ALA A 82 -16.55 -8.18 -10.19
C ALA A 82 -17.51 -9.38 -10.15
N THR A 83 -17.10 -10.47 -9.50
CA THR A 83 -17.94 -11.68 -9.30
C THR A 83 -18.92 -11.57 -8.14
N GLY A 84 -18.84 -10.50 -7.33
CA GLY A 84 -19.69 -10.32 -6.14
C GLY A 84 -19.28 -11.18 -4.94
N ALA A 85 -18.15 -11.88 -5.00
CA ALA A 85 -17.63 -12.72 -3.91
C ALA A 85 -17.13 -11.91 -2.70
N MET A 86 -16.91 -10.60 -2.87
CA MET A 86 -16.54 -9.68 -1.80
C MET A 86 -17.60 -8.59 -1.66
N SER A 87 -18.13 -8.40 -0.45
CA SER A 87 -19.11 -7.36 -0.16
C SER A 87 -18.51 -5.97 -0.39
N LEU A 88 -19.27 -5.10 -1.06
CA LEU A 88 -18.94 -3.68 -1.21
C LEU A 88 -18.67 -3.01 0.14
N VAL A 89 -19.37 -3.44 1.19
CA VAL A 89 -19.20 -2.90 2.55
C VAL A 89 -17.80 -3.22 3.08
N THR A 90 -17.30 -4.43 2.84
CA THR A 90 -15.94 -4.84 3.22
C THR A 90 -14.87 -4.09 2.42
N ALA A 91 -15.13 -3.79 1.14
CA ALA A 91 -14.21 -2.99 0.34
C ALA A 91 -14.15 -1.54 0.84
N TRP A 92 -15.29 -0.93 1.16
CA TRP A 92 -15.34 0.43 1.73
C TRP A 92 -14.76 0.50 3.14
N SER A 93 -14.96 -0.51 3.98
CA SER A 93 -14.33 -0.57 5.30
C SER A 93 -12.81 -0.64 5.19
N LEU A 94 -12.30 -1.46 4.26
CA LEU A 94 -10.87 -1.56 4.00
C LEU A 94 -10.28 -0.25 3.47
N ALA A 95 -11.00 0.44 2.57
CA ALA A 95 -10.62 1.77 2.09
C ALA A 95 -10.57 2.79 3.25
N THR A 96 -11.54 2.75 4.16
CA THR A 96 -11.56 3.64 5.34
C THR A 96 -10.37 3.38 6.27
N VAL A 97 -10.03 2.11 6.49
CA VAL A 97 -8.84 1.73 7.28
C VAL A 97 -7.56 2.25 6.63
N PHE A 98 -7.39 2.06 5.32
CA PHE A 98 -6.22 2.56 4.61
C PHE A 98 -6.16 4.09 4.57
N PHE A 99 -7.30 4.77 4.53
CA PHE A 99 -7.36 6.23 4.65
C PHE A 99 -6.94 6.70 6.03
N GLY A 100 -7.28 5.98 7.11
CA GLY A 100 -6.81 6.31 8.46
C GLY A 100 -5.31 6.06 8.70
N MET A 101 -4.61 5.40 7.76
CA MET A 101 -3.15 5.24 7.80
C MET A 101 -2.39 6.39 7.13
N LEU A 102 -3.11 7.31 6.47
CA LEU A 102 -2.58 8.52 5.82
C LEU A 102 -2.85 9.75 6.68
#